data_AF-A0A8S0G450-F1
#
_entry.id   AF-A0A8S0G450-F1
#
_cell.length_a   1.000
_cell.length_b   1.000
_cell.length_c   1.000
_cell.angle_alpha   90.00
_cell.angle_beta   90.00
_cell.angle_gamma   90.00
#
_symmetry.space_group_name_H-M   'P 1'
#
loop_
_entity.id
_entity.type
_entity.pdbx_description
1 polymer ?
#
loop_
_entity_poly.entity_id
_entity_poly.type
_entity_poly.pdbx_seq_one_letter_code
_entity_poly.pdbx_strand_id
1 'polypeptide(L)'
;MSYYIPLNNVFQTNVPGIGFRAAWANNTSAQLTAGYLMTPWHKGSSTVIKGYGYPITIHAAIQFIVTGPVGNGTIDTSKLVADWKYDNRVIGELRFSSVPVNIQPGTCDLIEKNITVPLNDIGTDDFDVNNVSPVVSDDRFKIQIEKCSQDVKVDYRFTSSGSTGTRNG
;
A
#
# COMPACT_ATOMS: atom_id res chain seq x y z
N MET A 1 16.51 -14.03 5.28
CA MET A 1 16.07 -13.71 6.65
C MET A 1 16.09 -12.19 6.76
N SER A 2 14.94 -11.51 6.62
CA SER A 2 14.89 -10.05 6.67
C SER A 2 14.75 -9.60 8.12
N TYR A 3 15.68 -8.78 8.59
CA TYR A 3 15.73 -8.29 9.96
C TYR A 3 14.61 -7.25 10.14
N TYR A 4 13.50 -7.64 10.79
CA TYR A 4 12.42 -6.70 11.08
C TYR A 4 12.84 -5.82 12.27
N ILE A 5 13.34 -4.61 11.99
CA ILE A 5 13.55 -3.60 13.02
C ILE A 5 12.15 -3.28 13.58
N PRO A 6 11.87 -3.53 14.88
CA PRO A 6 10.57 -3.18 15.43
C PRO A 6 10.35 -1.68 15.29
N LEU A 7 9.29 -1.30 14.58
CA LEU A 7 8.95 0.09 14.33
C LEU A 7 8.52 0.74 15.64
N ASN A 8 9.29 1.73 16.11
CA ASN A 8 9.00 2.44 17.36
C ASN A 8 7.68 3.21 17.27
N ASN A 9 6.86 3.11 18.33
CA ASN A 9 5.63 3.89 18.52
C ASN A 9 4.63 3.79 17.36
N VAL A 10 4.57 2.62 16.73
CA VAL A 10 3.55 2.30 15.73
C VAL A 10 2.43 1.53 16.39
N PHE A 11 1.20 2.03 16.24
CA PHE A 11 -0.01 1.45 16.78
C PHE A 11 -0.82 0.81 15.66
N GLN A 12 -1.40 -0.36 15.92
CA GLN A 12 -2.18 -1.06 14.93
C GLN A 12 -3.47 -0.30 14.59
N THR A 13 -3.81 -0.21 13.29
CA THR A 13 -5.10 0.31 12.84
C THR A 13 -6.18 -0.79 12.81
N ASN A 14 -7.39 -0.46 12.40
CA ASN A 14 -8.43 -1.45 12.13
C ASN A 14 -8.18 -2.28 10.85
N VAL A 15 -7.18 -1.92 10.03
CA VAL A 15 -6.79 -2.67 8.83
C VAL A 15 -5.52 -3.49 9.14
N PRO A 16 -5.56 -4.84 9.01
CA PRO A 16 -4.39 -5.69 9.22
C PRO A 16 -3.20 -5.26 8.37
N GLY A 17 -1.99 -5.32 8.94
CA GLY A 17 -0.76 -4.95 8.25
C GLY A 17 -0.53 -3.44 8.08
N ILE A 18 -1.48 -2.59 8.48
CA ILE A 18 -1.30 -1.12 8.52
C ILE A 18 -1.21 -0.63 9.97
N GLY A 19 -0.07 -0.03 10.28
CA GLY A 19 0.16 0.70 11.52
C GLY A 19 0.04 2.20 11.32
N PHE A 20 -0.15 2.90 12.43
CA PHE A 20 -0.25 4.36 12.52
C PHE A 20 0.77 4.86 13.55
N ARG A 21 1.48 5.94 13.23
CA ARG A 21 2.22 6.72 14.23
C ARG A 21 1.97 8.20 14.06
N ALA A 22 2.09 8.90 15.16
CA ALA A 22 1.98 10.35 15.22
C ALA A 22 3.14 10.94 16.00
N ALA A 23 3.50 12.17 15.64
CA ALA A 23 4.49 12.98 16.31
C ALA A 23 3.93 14.35 16.61
N TRP A 24 4.50 14.99 17.62
CA TRP A 24 4.16 16.35 18.01
C TRP A 24 5.40 17.17 18.34
N ALA A 25 5.33 18.48 18.13
CA ALA A 25 6.29 19.45 18.62
C ALA A 25 5.61 20.77 19.04
N ASN A 26 6.21 21.47 20.01
CA ASN A 26 5.85 22.85 20.35
C ASN A 26 6.80 23.84 19.66
N ASN A 27 6.26 24.86 19.02
CA ASN A 27 7.00 25.97 18.37
C ASN A 27 7.94 25.56 17.22
N THR A 28 7.92 24.30 16.79
CA THR A 28 8.66 23.79 15.62
C THR A 28 7.81 22.80 14.86
N SER A 29 8.23 22.44 13.65
CA SER A 29 7.59 21.34 12.91
C SER A 29 7.77 20.01 13.64
N ALA A 30 6.72 19.20 13.70
CA ALA A 30 6.78 17.84 14.22
C ALA A 30 7.54 16.94 13.26
N GLN A 31 8.43 16.11 13.81
CA GLN A 31 9.22 15.14 13.05
C GLN A 31 8.85 13.72 13.45
N LEU A 32 8.78 12.79 12.49
CA LEU A 32 8.50 11.37 12.75
C LEU A 32 9.76 10.62 13.22
N THR A 33 10.48 11.20 14.18
CA THR A 33 11.75 10.73 14.75
C THR A 33 11.63 10.53 16.26
N ALA A 34 12.53 9.73 16.83
CA ALA A 34 12.54 9.45 18.26
C ALA A 34 12.61 10.76 19.08
N GLY A 35 11.79 10.86 20.14
CA GLY A 35 11.65 12.07 20.98
C GLY A 35 10.42 12.92 20.66
N TYR A 36 9.98 12.94 19.41
CA TYR A 36 8.76 13.64 18.98
C TYR A 36 7.54 12.69 18.87
N LEU A 37 7.78 11.39 18.78
CA LEU A 37 6.72 10.38 18.65
C LEU A 37 5.82 10.35 19.88
N MET A 38 4.52 10.35 19.63
CA MET A 38 3.51 10.17 20.66
C MET A 38 3.63 8.76 21.27
N THR A 39 3.44 8.67 22.58
CA THR A 39 3.55 7.42 23.35
C THR A 39 2.22 7.11 24.05
N PRO A 40 1.94 5.84 24.38
CA PRO A 40 0.83 5.52 25.27
C PRO A 40 1.01 6.21 26.62
N TRP A 41 -0.10 6.47 27.28
CA TRP A 41 -0.26 7.27 28.51
C TRP A 41 0.62 6.88 29.73
N HIS A 42 1.42 5.83 29.65
CA HIS A 42 2.12 5.23 30.78
C HIS A 42 3.52 5.81 31.08
N LYS A 43 3.86 7.03 30.63
CA LYS A 43 5.16 7.65 30.98
C LYS A 43 5.05 9.03 31.64
N GLY A 44 5.24 9.03 32.97
CA GLY A 44 5.92 10.08 33.74
C GLY A 44 5.47 11.54 33.50
N SER A 45 4.20 11.86 33.74
CA SER A 45 3.79 13.26 33.80
C SER A 45 4.39 13.95 35.03
N SER A 46 5.05 15.08 34.81
CA SER A 46 5.47 16.00 35.88
C SER A 46 4.38 17.06 36.08
N THR A 47 4.10 17.41 37.33
CA THR A 47 3.16 18.49 37.69
C THR A 47 3.68 19.83 37.16
N VAL A 48 2.79 20.65 36.62
CA VAL A 48 3.12 22.02 36.17
C VAL A 48 3.22 22.97 37.36
N ILE A 49 4.18 23.89 37.35
CA ILE A 49 4.31 24.92 38.39
C ILE A 49 3.10 25.87 38.33
N LYS A 50 2.43 26.04 39.47
CA LYS A 50 1.23 26.88 39.60
C LYS A 50 1.55 28.33 39.22
N GLY A 51 0.78 28.92 38.30
CA GLY A 51 0.92 30.32 37.88
C GLY A 51 1.75 30.56 36.61
N TYR A 52 2.33 29.53 36.00
CA TYR A 52 3.05 29.66 34.74
C TYR A 52 2.12 29.40 33.53
N GLY A 53 1.92 30.41 32.68
CA GLY A 53 1.22 30.25 31.41
C GLY A 53 2.14 29.59 30.39
N TYR A 54 1.85 28.37 29.97
CA TYR A 54 2.62 27.69 28.92
C TYR A 54 1.85 27.80 27.59
N PRO A 55 2.27 28.68 26.65
CA PRO A 55 1.66 28.72 25.33
C PRO A 55 1.95 27.41 24.60
N ILE A 56 0.88 26.74 24.17
CA ILE A 56 0.96 25.48 23.42
C ILE A 56 0.52 25.75 22.00
N THR A 57 1.43 25.56 21.06
CA THR A 57 1.08 25.47 19.64
C THR A 57 1.28 24.02 19.21
N ILE A 58 0.21 23.39 18.72
CA ILE A 58 0.24 21.98 18.32
C ILE A 58 0.70 21.88 16.87
N HIS A 59 1.94 21.46 16.66
CA HIS A 59 2.38 20.95 15.37
C HIS A 59 2.32 19.43 15.42
N ALA A 60 1.63 18.81 14.45
CA ALA A 60 1.48 17.36 14.40
C ALA A 60 1.96 16.83 13.04
N ALA A 61 2.56 15.65 13.06
CA ALA A 61 2.88 14.88 11.86
C ALA A 61 2.36 13.45 12.05
N ILE A 62 1.83 12.86 10.99
CA ILE A 62 1.24 11.52 11.04
C ILE A 62 1.76 10.66 9.90
N GLN A 63 1.76 9.35 10.11
CA GLN A 63 2.15 8.41 9.08
C GLN A 63 1.45 7.07 9.24
N PHE A 64 0.91 6.57 8.13
CA PHE A 64 0.55 5.16 7.98
C PHE A 64 1.76 4.37 7.50
N ILE A 65 2.00 3.22 8.11
CA ILE A 65 3.18 2.40 7.85
C ILE A 65 2.74 0.96 7.60
N VAL A 66 3.31 0.33 6.58
CA VAL A 66 3.15 -1.10 6.35
C VAL A 66 3.93 -1.85 7.42
N THR A 67 3.22 -2.61 8.23
CA THR A 67 3.74 -3.39 9.37
C THR A 67 3.73 -4.90 9.11
N GLY A 68 3.24 -5.32 7.94
CA GLY A 68 3.06 -6.72 7.58
C GLY A 68 2.16 -6.86 6.35
N PRO A 69 1.60 -8.05 6.12
CA PRO A 69 0.68 -8.31 5.01
C PRO A 69 -0.56 -7.42 5.12
N VAL A 70 -0.83 -6.61 4.09
CA VAL A 70 -1.90 -5.62 4.12
C VAL A 70 -3.23 -6.27 3.79
N GLY A 71 -4.16 -6.24 4.74
CA GLY A 71 -5.53 -6.68 4.56
C GLY A 71 -6.39 -5.65 3.82
N ASN A 72 -7.53 -6.08 3.29
CA ASN A 72 -8.48 -5.17 2.64
C ASN A 72 -9.28 -4.41 3.69
N GLY A 73 -9.62 -3.15 3.41
CA GLY A 73 -10.51 -2.38 4.25
C GLY A 73 -10.30 -0.88 4.15
N THR A 74 -11.15 -0.16 4.87
CA THR A 74 -11.07 1.28 5.04
C THR A 74 -10.54 1.58 6.42
N ILE A 75 -9.50 2.41 6.51
CA ILE A 75 -9.03 2.90 7.81
C ILE A 75 -10.10 3.83 8.37
N ASP A 76 -10.57 3.50 9.55
CA ASP A 76 -11.52 4.31 10.31
C ASP A 76 -10.74 5.38 11.09
N THR A 77 -10.52 6.53 10.45
CA THR A 77 -9.73 7.64 11.03
C THR A 77 -10.40 8.23 12.27
N SER A 78 -11.70 8.03 12.47
CA SER A 78 -12.41 8.51 13.66
C SER A 78 -11.92 7.86 14.96
N LYS A 79 -11.33 6.66 14.86
CA LYS A 79 -10.73 5.93 15.98
C LYS A 79 -9.32 6.36 16.32
N LEU A 80 -8.68 7.15 15.46
CA LEU A 80 -7.35 7.67 15.70
C LEU A 80 -7.46 8.90 16.61
N VAL A 81 -7.20 8.73 17.89
CA VAL A 81 -7.28 9.80 18.87
C VAL A 81 -5.98 9.88 19.66
N ALA A 82 -5.50 11.10 19.89
CA ALA A 82 -4.40 11.35 20.81
C ALA A 82 -4.71 12.54 21.69
N ASP A 83 -4.51 12.36 22.99
CA ASP A 83 -4.71 13.39 24.00
C ASP A 83 -3.38 13.88 24.53
N TRP A 84 -3.24 15.19 24.61
CA TRP A 84 -2.23 15.83 25.41
C TRP A 84 -2.82 16.18 26.77
N LYS A 85 -2.24 15.65 27.85
CA LYS A 85 -2.69 15.97 29.20
C LYS A 85 -1.52 16.35 30.11
N TYR A 86 -1.79 17.24 31.06
CA TYR A 86 -0.98 17.44 32.26
C TYR A 86 -1.75 16.87 33.44
N ASP A 87 -1.13 15.95 34.18
CA ASP A 87 -1.80 15.15 35.21
C ASP A 87 -3.10 14.55 34.67
N ASN A 88 -4.27 14.96 35.19
CA ASN A 88 -5.56 14.48 34.73
C ASN A 88 -6.29 15.44 33.76
N ARG A 89 -5.69 16.58 33.40
CA ARG A 89 -6.31 17.62 32.57
C ARG A 89 -5.88 17.51 31.12
N VAL A 90 -6.83 17.32 30.21
CA VAL A 90 -6.60 17.45 28.75
C VAL A 90 -6.37 18.92 28.43
N ILE A 91 -5.29 19.20 27.70
CA ILE A 91 -4.88 20.56 27.28
C ILE A 91 -4.73 20.68 25.76
N GLY A 92 -4.79 19.57 25.04
CA GLY A 92 -4.70 19.52 23.59
C GLY A 92 -5.21 18.18 23.09
N GLU A 93 -5.81 18.20 21.91
CA GLU A 93 -6.41 17.01 21.30
C GLU A 93 -6.01 16.95 19.83
N LEU A 94 -5.61 15.76 19.39
CA LEU A 94 -5.52 15.41 17.98
C LEU A 94 -6.69 14.48 17.68
N ARG A 95 -7.54 14.91 16.76
CA ARG A 95 -8.72 14.20 16.25
C ARG A 95 -8.68 14.27 14.73
N PHE A 96 -9.07 13.19 14.07
CA PHE A 96 -9.22 13.19 12.62
C PHE A 96 -10.70 13.24 12.27
N SER A 97 -11.03 14.03 11.26
CA SER A 97 -12.34 13.92 10.62
C SER A 97 -12.50 12.52 10.05
N SER A 98 -13.74 12.01 10.06
CA SER A 98 -14.08 10.72 9.48
C SER A 98 -13.97 10.80 7.96
N VAL A 99 -12.76 10.57 7.44
CA VAL A 99 -12.48 10.51 6.01
C VAL A 99 -12.05 9.09 5.72
N PRO A 100 -12.78 8.34 4.90
CA PRO A 100 -12.42 6.97 4.58
C PRO A 100 -11.11 6.95 3.79
N VAL A 101 -10.06 6.34 4.35
CA VAL A 101 -8.84 6.02 3.61
C VAL A 101 -8.99 4.59 3.10
N ASN A 102 -9.28 4.45 1.81
CA ASN A 102 -9.45 3.16 1.17
C ASN A 102 -8.09 2.51 0.92
N ILE A 103 -7.86 1.37 1.55
CA ILE A 103 -6.67 0.56 1.30
C ILE A 103 -7.06 -0.51 0.30
N GLN A 104 -6.49 -0.43 -0.90
CA GLN A 104 -6.58 -1.49 -1.90
C GLN A 104 -5.31 -2.34 -1.83
N PRO A 105 -5.30 -3.44 -1.06
CA PRO A 105 -4.23 -4.43 -1.19
C PRO A 105 -4.42 -5.22 -2.48
N GLY A 106 -3.32 -5.71 -3.04
CA GLY A 106 -3.40 -6.73 -4.09
C GLY A 106 -3.48 -6.18 -5.51
N THR A 107 -2.48 -5.41 -5.90
CA THR A 107 -2.05 -5.39 -7.30
C THR A 107 -0.72 -6.11 -7.42
N CYS A 108 -0.56 -6.83 -8.52
CA CYS A 108 0.76 -7.15 -9.03
C CYS A 108 1.07 -6.17 -10.15
N ASP A 109 2.34 -5.88 -10.36
CA ASP A 109 2.80 -5.09 -11.50
C ASP A 109 2.93 -6.01 -12.72
N LEU A 110 2.18 -5.72 -13.78
CA LEU A 110 2.45 -6.27 -15.11
C LEU A 110 3.61 -5.48 -15.72
N ILE A 111 4.77 -6.14 -15.89
CA ILE A 111 6.00 -5.50 -16.35
C ILE A 111 5.89 -5.05 -17.80
N GLU A 112 5.34 -5.91 -18.65
CA GLU A 112 5.16 -5.65 -20.09
C GLU A 112 3.68 -5.65 -20.44
N LYS A 113 3.16 -4.48 -20.83
CA LYS A 113 1.75 -4.30 -21.21
C LYS A 113 1.46 -4.73 -22.65
N ASN A 114 2.47 -4.67 -23.51
CA ASN A 114 2.40 -5.04 -24.91
C ASN A 114 3.48 -6.09 -25.19
N ILE A 115 3.06 -7.32 -25.50
CA ILE A 115 3.95 -8.41 -25.85
C ILE A 115 3.77 -8.67 -27.34
N THR A 116 4.80 -8.36 -28.12
CA THR A 116 4.82 -8.67 -29.56
C THR A 116 5.49 -10.02 -29.73
N VAL A 117 4.73 -11.01 -30.18
CA VAL A 117 5.24 -12.35 -30.49
C VAL A 117 5.35 -12.45 -32.02
N PRO A 118 6.55 -12.31 -32.59
CA PRO A 118 6.73 -12.52 -34.03
C PRO A 118 6.44 -13.99 -34.37
N LEU A 119 5.74 -14.19 -35.47
CA LEU A 119 5.49 -15.51 -36.04
C LEU A 119 6.45 -15.69 -37.22
N ASN A 120 6.82 -16.94 -37.50
CA ASN A 120 7.58 -17.28 -38.69
C ASN A 120 6.76 -16.99 -39.94
N ASP A 121 7.44 -16.52 -40.98
CA ASP A 121 6.83 -16.33 -42.29
C ASP A 121 6.42 -17.70 -42.87
N ILE A 122 5.20 -17.76 -43.39
CA ILE A 122 4.69 -18.92 -44.14
C ILE A 122 4.26 -18.51 -45.54
N GLY A 123 4.59 -19.36 -46.51
CA GLY A 123 4.10 -19.29 -47.88
C GLY A 123 2.83 -20.10 -48.08
N THR A 124 2.22 -19.94 -49.26
CA THR A 124 1.03 -20.74 -49.66
C THR A 124 1.33 -22.23 -49.79
N ASP A 125 2.58 -22.57 -50.07
CA ASP A 125 3.04 -23.95 -50.25
C ASP A 125 3.27 -24.68 -48.91
N ASP A 126 3.27 -23.94 -47.80
CA ASP A 126 3.39 -24.50 -46.44
C ASP A 126 2.06 -25.01 -45.89
N PHE A 127 0.94 -24.74 -46.57
CA PHE A 127 -0.36 -25.28 -46.19
C PHE A 127 -0.49 -26.72 -46.69
N ASP A 128 -0.79 -27.63 -45.77
CA ASP A 128 -0.91 -29.05 -46.09
C ASP A 128 -2.15 -29.36 -46.94
N VAL A 129 -2.33 -30.64 -47.27
CA VAL A 129 -3.46 -31.15 -48.08
C VAL A 129 -4.84 -30.84 -47.45
N ASN A 130 -4.89 -30.39 -46.20
CA ASN A 130 -6.11 -30.00 -45.48
C ASN A 130 -6.24 -28.48 -45.27
N ASN A 131 -5.42 -27.66 -45.94
CA ASN A 131 -5.33 -26.21 -45.75
C ASN A 131 -4.99 -25.79 -44.32
N VAL A 132 -4.22 -26.60 -43.60
CA VAL A 132 -3.75 -26.27 -42.26
C VAL A 132 -2.31 -25.80 -42.35
N SER A 133 -2.00 -24.67 -41.71
CA SER A 133 -0.62 -24.19 -41.61
C SER A 133 0.17 -25.01 -40.58
N PRO A 134 1.50 -25.12 -40.72
CA PRO A 134 2.35 -25.60 -39.63
C PRO A 134 2.21 -24.69 -38.40
N VAL A 135 2.71 -25.15 -37.26
CA VAL A 135 2.88 -24.29 -36.08
C VAL A 135 3.95 -23.25 -36.43
N VAL A 136 3.55 -21.98 -36.54
CA VAL A 136 4.41 -20.87 -37.00
C VAL A 136 5.05 -20.07 -35.86
N SER A 137 5.02 -20.59 -34.64
CA SER A 137 5.59 -19.95 -33.46
C SER A 137 6.54 -20.96 -32.82
N ASP A 138 7.81 -20.59 -32.75
CA ASP A 138 8.81 -21.53 -32.22
C ASP A 138 8.93 -21.47 -30.70
N ASP A 139 8.71 -20.34 -30.02
CA ASP A 139 9.01 -20.31 -28.59
C ASP A 139 8.16 -19.38 -27.71
N ARG A 140 7.80 -19.98 -26.58
CA ARG A 140 7.25 -19.44 -25.33
C ARG A 140 7.45 -17.93 -25.17
N PHE A 141 6.37 -17.18 -25.11
CA PHE A 141 6.38 -15.81 -24.58
C PHE A 141 6.11 -15.82 -23.06
N LYS A 142 6.54 -14.77 -22.36
CA LYS A 142 6.36 -14.64 -20.92
C LYS A 142 5.44 -13.46 -20.61
N ILE A 143 4.38 -13.70 -19.85
CA ILE A 143 3.62 -12.63 -19.17
C ILE A 143 4.26 -12.46 -17.79
N GLN A 144 5.11 -11.43 -17.64
CA GLN A 144 5.83 -11.19 -16.39
C GLN A 144 5.02 -10.35 -15.41
N ILE A 145 4.76 -10.93 -14.25
CA ILE A 145 4.03 -10.32 -13.16
C ILE A 145 4.95 -10.29 -11.93
N GLU A 146 5.14 -9.11 -11.35
CA GLU A 146 6.03 -8.91 -10.21
C GLU A 146 5.38 -8.09 -9.10
N LYS A 147 6.09 -7.95 -7.97
CA LYS A 147 5.69 -7.11 -6.83
C LYS A 147 4.26 -7.38 -6.35
N CYS A 148 3.83 -8.63 -6.46
CA CYS A 148 2.56 -9.06 -5.91
C CYS A 148 2.54 -8.85 -4.39
N SER A 149 1.41 -8.36 -3.89
CA SER A 149 1.12 -8.42 -2.45
C SER A 149 1.08 -9.87 -1.96
N GLN A 150 1.29 -10.11 -0.66
CA GLN A 150 1.16 -11.46 -0.09
C GLN A 150 -0.26 -12.00 -0.33
N ASP A 151 -0.34 -13.32 -0.56
CA ASP A 151 -1.58 -14.08 -0.80
C ASP A 151 -2.41 -13.70 -2.04
N VAL A 152 -1.84 -12.93 -2.98
CA VAL A 152 -2.47 -12.67 -4.28
C VAL A 152 -2.48 -13.95 -5.12
N LYS A 153 -3.69 -14.38 -5.51
CA LYS A 153 -3.89 -15.40 -6.55
C LYS A 153 -4.07 -14.68 -7.87
N VAL A 154 -3.31 -15.12 -8.88
CA VAL A 154 -3.33 -14.52 -10.22
C VAL A 154 -4.01 -15.50 -11.16
N ASP A 155 -5.09 -15.05 -11.79
CA ASP A 155 -5.76 -15.74 -12.89
C ASP A 155 -5.61 -14.93 -14.17
N TYR A 156 -5.53 -15.62 -15.31
CA TYR A 156 -5.43 -15.00 -16.64
C TYR A 156 -6.58 -15.44 -17.53
N ARG A 157 -7.09 -14.52 -18.35
CA ARG A 157 -8.08 -14.81 -19.39
C ARG A 157 -7.67 -14.14 -20.68
N PHE A 158 -7.47 -14.94 -21.72
CA PHE A 158 -7.26 -14.44 -23.07
C PHE A 158 -8.62 -14.10 -23.70
N THR A 159 -8.68 -12.95 -24.36
CA THR A 159 -9.81 -12.56 -25.19
C THR A 159 -9.29 -12.30 -26.60
N SER A 160 -9.82 -13.02 -27.58
CA SER A 160 -9.45 -12.84 -28.99
C SER A 160 -10.42 -11.87 -29.68
N SER A 161 -9.90 -10.95 -30.49
CA SER A 161 -10.69 -10.21 -31.48
C SER A 161 -10.66 -10.92 -32.83
N GLY A 162 -11.19 -12.16 -32.88
CA GLY A 162 -11.32 -12.94 -34.12
C GLY A 162 -10.01 -13.42 -34.76
N SER A 163 -9.98 -14.67 -35.21
CA SER A 163 -9.01 -15.08 -36.23
C SER A 163 -9.39 -14.34 -37.51
N THR A 164 -8.45 -13.64 -38.15
CA THR A 164 -8.58 -13.34 -39.58
C THR A 164 -8.38 -14.65 -40.34
N GLY A 165 -9.32 -15.58 -40.15
CA GLY A 165 -9.47 -16.71 -41.05
C GLY A 165 -9.65 -16.08 -42.42
N THR A 166 -8.67 -16.31 -43.28
CA THR A 166 -8.76 -16.03 -44.70
C THR A 166 -10.11 -16.53 -45.17
N ARG A 167 -10.98 -15.60 -45.61
CA ARG A 167 -12.15 -15.98 -46.38
C ARG A 167 -11.62 -16.56 -47.69
N ASN A 168 -11.70 -17.87 -47.84
CA ASN A 168 -11.53 -18.54 -49.12
C ASN A 168 -12.58 -18.04 -50.12
N GLY A 169 -12.15 -17.81 -51.36
CA GLY A 169 -12.99 -17.67 -52.55
C GLY A 169 -12.85 -16.32 -53.25
#